data_AF-A0A0Q9KYU7-F1
#
_entry.id   AF-A0A0Q9KYU7-F1
#
_cell.length_a   1.000
_cell.length_b   1.000
_cell.length_c   1.000
_cell.angle_alpha   90.00
_cell.angle_beta   90.00
_cell.angle_gamma   90.00
#
_symmetry.space_group_name_H-M   'P 1'
#
loop_
_entity.id
_entity.type
_entity.pdbx_description
1 polymer ?
#
loop_
_entity_poly.entity_id
_entity_poly.type
_entity_poly.pdbx_seq_one_letter_code
_entity_poly.pdbx_strand_id
1 'polypeptide(L)'
;MAEQSWHEARLIPTSGINGAEEQERRATSALLAVLGAVKEFNRALLKPLGAPAGTVECYIEVPFMLGEKKVFPDGLIRVSRGAKAWTALVEVKTGSNELATEQLENYLDVAREQGFDALLTISNEIPAIAGQHPTKLDKRKLRKVELHHLSWSQVLAEAVMQKEFRGIADPDQAWILGELIRYLEHTRSGALEFDDMGESWTGVRDAVATATLRATDKNVATVVSRFDALLRFTSLSLGRRLGTEVVPILSRKEMADPALRAAALTQQLAGAGQLSGTIRIPDTAGHLVITADLRAGQVTCHVDIDAPREGRPTTRVNWLIRQLKNAPDSTRIECMTAHSRGSSSAELLRAVRENPALLVHDPAREIRSFRVALTSPLGTKRGRGRGAFIDSVLTAADSFYANVLGDLKTWSAAPPKLRPETPTVPDEREPTQPVSLSSTDYSSQDGPDQAEAGDHQDGSAIEGVN
;
A
#
# COMPACT_ATOMS: atom_id res chain seq x y z
N MET A 1 -12.75 -25.13 33.56
CA MET A 1 -11.42 -25.52 33.06
C MET A 1 -10.41 -25.01 34.06
N ALA A 2 -9.54 -25.87 34.60
CA ALA A 2 -8.52 -25.43 35.54
C ALA A 2 -7.66 -24.35 34.85
N GLU A 3 -7.51 -23.18 35.47
CA GLU A 3 -6.58 -22.14 35.04
C GLU A 3 -5.16 -22.71 35.09
N GLN A 4 -4.72 -23.31 33.99
CA GLN A 4 -3.28 -23.43 33.75
C GLN A 4 -2.77 -22.00 33.62
N SER A 5 -1.83 -21.61 34.47
CA SER A 5 -1.26 -20.26 34.46
C SER A 5 -0.43 -20.06 33.20
N TRP A 6 -1.07 -19.66 32.10
CA TRP A 6 -0.35 -19.21 30.93
C TRP A 6 0.45 -17.97 31.28
N HIS A 7 1.67 -17.87 30.75
CA HIS A 7 2.52 -16.73 31.01
C HIS A 7 2.13 -15.59 30.09
N GLU A 8 1.74 -14.45 30.67
CA GLU A 8 1.48 -13.24 29.92
C GLU A 8 2.74 -12.77 29.18
N ALA A 9 2.54 -12.25 27.97
CA ALA A 9 3.61 -11.63 27.18
C ALA A 9 4.18 -10.40 27.90
N ARG A 10 5.50 -10.22 27.84
CA ARG A 10 6.22 -9.14 28.54
C ARG A 10 6.95 -8.23 27.56
N LEU A 11 6.88 -6.92 27.81
CA LEU A 11 7.67 -5.91 27.07
C LEU A 11 9.18 -6.15 27.23
N ILE A 12 9.59 -6.57 28.43
CA ILE A 12 10.98 -6.91 28.76
C ILE A 12 11.02 -8.42 29.07
N PRO A 13 11.25 -9.27 28.05
CA PRO A 13 11.36 -10.71 28.25
C PRO A 13 12.62 -11.08 29.04
N THR A 14 12.53 -12.14 29.84
CA THR A 14 13.66 -12.70 30.61
C THR A 14 14.35 -13.87 29.92
N SER A 15 14.04 -14.12 28.65
CA SER A 15 14.78 -15.08 27.84
C SER A 15 16.22 -14.62 27.66
N GLY A 16 17.15 -15.56 27.41
CA GLY A 16 18.54 -15.23 27.16
C GLY A 16 18.70 -14.31 25.93
N ILE A 17 19.94 -13.88 25.67
CA ILE A 17 20.29 -12.96 24.58
C ILE A 17 21.06 -13.63 23.42
N ASN A 18 21.29 -14.94 23.48
CA ASN A 18 22.16 -15.71 22.62
C ASN A 18 21.38 -16.73 21.77
N GLY A 19 21.50 -16.62 20.44
CA GLY A 19 20.95 -17.60 19.51
C GLY A 19 19.59 -17.24 18.94
N ALA A 20 19.19 -18.00 17.91
CA ALA A 20 18.00 -17.72 17.11
C ALA A 20 16.70 -17.96 17.89
N GLU A 21 16.58 -19.08 18.61
CA GLU A 21 15.39 -19.42 19.40
C GLU A 21 15.11 -18.37 20.50
N GLU A 22 16.15 -17.88 21.16
CA GLU A 22 15.99 -16.81 22.15
C GLU A 22 15.59 -15.49 21.50
N GLN A 23 16.12 -15.18 20.31
CA GLN A 23 15.71 -14.00 19.53
C GLN A 23 14.24 -14.07 19.12
N GLU A 24 13.78 -15.23 18.64
CA GLU A 24 12.38 -15.50 18.32
C GLU A 24 11.50 -15.25 19.54
N ARG A 25 11.82 -15.86 20.69
CA ARG A 25 11.07 -15.68 21.94
C ARG A 25 11.03 -14.23 22.41
N ARG A 26 12.14 -13.48 22.28
CA ARG A 26 12.17 -12.05 22.61
C ARG A 26 11.27 -11.24 21.68
N ALA A 27 11.34 -11.49 20.38
CA ALA A 27 10.53 -10.80 19.39
C ALA A 27 9.03 -11.09 19.58
N THR A 28 8.66 -12.35 19.80
CA THR A 28 7.28 -12.77 20.10
C THR A 28 6.76 -12.07 21.36
N SER A 29 7.49 -12.15 22.47
CA SER A 29 7.05 -11.54 23.73
C SER A 29 6.88 -10.03 23.62
N ALA A 30 7.85 -9.33 23.01
CA ALA A 30 7.78 -7.89 22.83
C ALA A 30 6.60 -7.48 21.95
N LEU A 31 6.41 -8.14 20.80
CA LEU A 31 5.28 -7.88 19.91
C LEU A 31 3.94 -8.08 20.62
N LEU A 32 3.77 -9.25 21.26
CA LEU A 32 2.52 -9.61 21.92
C LEU A 32 2.19 -8.71 23.12
N ALA A 33 3.20 -8.29 23.88
CA ALA A 33 2.99 -7.34 24.98
C ALA A 33 2.53 -5.96 24.47
N VAL A 34 3.13 -5.45 23.39
CA VAL A 34 2.73 -4.18 22.76
C VAL A 34 1.34 -4.30 22.13
N LEU A 35 1.02 -5.46 21.56
CA LEU A 35 -0.32 -5.76 21.03
C LEU A 35 -1.39 -5.75 22.14
N GLY A 36 -1.09 -6.27 23.32
CA GLY A 36 -1.98 -6.15 24.48
C GLY A 36 -2.13 -4.70 24.97
N ALA A 37 -1.05 -3.91 24.92
CA ALA A 37 -1.00 -2.57 25.51
C ALA A 37 -1.54 -1.44 24.61
N VAL A 38 -1.32 -1.50 23.29
CA VAL A 38 -1.58 -0.37 22.36
C VAL A 38 -2.84 -0.62 21.54
N LYS A 39 -3.92 0.11 21.86
CA LYS A 39 -5.28 -0.14 21.31
C LYS A 39 -5.36 0.08 19.80
N GLU A 40 -4.81 1.17 19.30
CA GLU A 40 -4.87 1.52 17.88
C GLU A 40 -4.08 0.52 17.04
N PHE A 41 -2.90 0.11 17.52
CA PHE A 41 -2.06 -0.89 16.86
C PHE A 41 -2.71 -2.27 16.85
N ASN A 42 -3.26 -2.72 17.99
CA ASN A 42 -3.91 -4.03 18.04
C ASN A 42 -5.16 -4.10 17.17
N ARG A 43 -5.93 -3.00 17.12
CA ARG A 43 -7.11 -2.92 16.27
C ARG A 43 -6.72 -3.00 14.81
N ALA A 44 -5.65 -2.32 14.43
CA ALA A 44 -5.20 -2.29 13.06
C ALA A 44 -4.60 -3.61 12.59
N LEU A 45 -3.86 -4.31 13.46
CA LEU A 45 -3.25 -5.58 13.13
C LEU A 45 -4.24 -6.76 13.16
N LEU A 46 -5.17 -6.79 14.13
CA LEU A 46 -6.05 -7.94 14.36
C LEU A 46 -7.39 -7.87 13.63
N LYS A 47 -7.93 -6.66 13.36
CA LYS A 47 -9.20 -6.51 12.63
C LYS A 47 -9.17 -7.18 11.23
N PRO A 48 -8.10 -7.03 10.42
CA PRO A 48 -8.01 -7.72 9.14
C PRO A 48 -7.99 -9.24 9.24
N LEU A 49 -7.62 -9.79 10.41
CA LEU A 49 -7.58 -11.22 10.71
C LEU A 49 -8.92 -11.76 11.23
N GLY A 50 -9.98 -10.94 11.23
CA GLY A 50 -11.31 -11.31 11.71
C GLY A 50 -11.58 -11.05 13.19
N ALA A 51 -10.60 -10.56 13.95
CA ALA A 51 -10.80 -10.31 15.38
C ALA A 51 -11.79 -9.15 15.64
N PRO A 52 -12.70 -9.29 16.63
CA PRO A 52 -13.60 -8.22 17.04
C PRO A 52 -12.84 -7.09 17.76
N ALA A 53 -13.52 -5.97 18.01
CA ALA A 53 -13.03 -5.02 19.01
C ALA A 53 -13.31 -5.56 20.42
N GLY A 54 -12.33 -5.57 21.30
CA GLY A 54 -12.45 -6.12 22.65
C GLY A 54 -11.17 -5.95 23.47
N THR A 55 -11.16 -6.52 24.66
CA THR A 55 -9.96 -6.61 25.51
C THR A 55 -9.00 -7.63 24.90
N VAL A 56 -7.75 -7.23 24.67
CA VAL A 56 -6.72 -8.08 24.08
C VAL A 56 -5.82 -8.60 25.19
N GLU A 57 -5.75 -9.92 25.34
CA GLU A 57 -4.84 -10.63 26.24
C GLU A 57 -3.87 -11.45 25.39
N CYS A 58 -2.59 -11.44 25.74
CA CYS A 58 -1.57 -12.17 24.99
C CYS A 58 -0.66 -12.98 25.91
N TYR A 59 -0.36 -14.20 25.50
CA TYR A 59 0.42 -15.17 26.26
C TYR A 59 1.54 -15.74 25.40
N ILE A 60 2.60 -16.23 26.05
CA ILE A 60 3.78 -16.83 25.41
C ILE A 60 3.94 -18.30 25.81
N GLU A 61 4.50 -19.11 24.91
CA GLU A 61 4.88 -20.53 25.12
C GLU A 61 3.76 -21.37 25.73
N VAL A 62 2.58 -21.33 25.11
CA VAL A 62 1.37 -21.92 25.68
C VAL A 62 1.34 -23.44 25.44
N PRO A 63 1.36 -24.30 26.48
CA PRO A 63 1.43 -25.74 26.27
C PRO A 63 0.08 -26.36 25.89
N PHE A 64 0.07 -27.24 24.89
CA PHE A 64 -1.08 -28.07 24.55
C PHE A 64 -0.70 -29.54 24.38
N MET A 65 -1.64 -30.44 24.67
CA MET A 65 -1.53 -31.86 24.34
C MET A 65 -2.21 -32.12 23.00
N LEU A 66 -1.49 -32.78 22.09
CA LEU A 66 -1.99 -33.25 20.80
C LEU A 66 -1.75 -34.77 20.74
N GLY A 67 -2.78 -35.54 21.04
CA GLY A 67 -2.63 -36.97 21.35
C GLY A 67 -1.68 -37.18 22.55
N GLU A 68 -0.57 -37.88 22.34
CA GLU A 68 0.46 -38.11 23.36
C GLU A 68 1.60 -37.06 23.33
N LYS A 69 1.66 -36.22 22.30
CA LYS A 69 2.72 -35.22 22.11
C LYS A 69 2.31 -33.91 22.78
N LYS A 70 3.25 -33.29 23.51
CA LYS A 70 3.10 -31.91 23.98
C LYS A 70 3.69 -30.94 22.97
N VAL A 71 2.94 -29.90 22.60
CA VAL A 71 3.37 -28.85 21.68
C VAL A 71 3.27 -27.47 22.33
N PHE A 72 4.09 -26.54 21.88
CA PHE A 72 4.25 -25.22 22.50
C PHE A 72 4.24 -24.12 21.43
N PRO A 73 3.05 -23.69 20.94
CA PRO A 73 2.94 -22.45 20.19
C PRO A 73 3.67 -21.30 20.87
N ASP A 74 4.38 -20.48 20.09
CA ASP A 74 5.16 -19.35 20.58
C ASP A 74 4.30 -18.34 21.34
N GLY A 75 3.02 -18.22 20.97
CA GLY A 75 2.07 -17.43 21.73
C GLY A 75 0.61 -17.72 21.45
N LEU A 76 -0.25 -16.97 22.15
CA LEU A 76 -1.70 -17.01 22.03
C LEU A 76 -2.25 -15.59 22.19
N ILE A 77 -3.14 -15.20 21.29
CA ILE A 77 -3.87 -13.93 21.36
C ILE A 77 -5.33 -14.24 21.63
N ARG A 78 -5.91 -13.60 22.65
CA ARG A 78 -7.34 -13.68 22.96
C ARG A 78 -7.95 -12.29 22.94
N VAL A 79 -9.03 -12.14 22.18
CA VAL A 79 -9.80 -10.89 22.12
C VAL A 79 -11.20 -11.13 22.64
N SER A 80 -11.47 -10.61 23.83
CA SER A 80 -12.72 -10.85 24.57
C SER A 80 -13.69 -9.68 24.43
N ARG A 81 -14.96 -9.97 24.10
CA ARG A 81 -16.06 -9.00 24.07
C ARG A 81 -17.32 -9.61 24.67
N GLY A 82 -17.64 -9.22 25.92
CA GLY A 82 -18.73 -9.81 26.68
C GLY A 82 -18.46 -11.31 26.91
N ALA A 83 -19.42 -12.17 26.57
CA ALA A 83 -19.29 -13.62 26.73
C ALA A 83 -18.57 -14.34 25.56
N LYS A 84 -18.19 -13.61 24.49
CA LYS A 84 -17.52 -14.20 23.32
C LYS A 84 -16.04 -13.82 23.33
N ALA A 85 -15.20 -14.75 22.88
CA ALA A 85 -13.79 -14.51 22.65
C ALA A 85 -13.42 -14.98 21.25
N TRP A 86 -12.54 -14.24 20.58
CA TRP A 86 -11.80 -14.68 19.41
C TRP A 86 -10.39 -15.06 19.85
N THR A 87 -9.90 -16.25 19.50
CA THR A 87 -8.60 -16.76 19.94
C THR A 87 -7.76 -17.22 18.76
N ALA A 88 -6.49 -16.80 18.74
CA ALA A 88 -5.52 -17.23 17.76
C ALA A 88 -4.26 -17.80 18.43
N LEU A 89 -3.79 -18.94 17.93
CA LEU A 89 -2.42 -19.40 18.20
C LEU A 89 -1.43 -18.58 17.35
N VAL A 90 -0.22 -18.39 17.87
CA VAL A 90 0.84 -17.62 17.20
C VAL A 90 2.09 -18.48 17.07
N GLU A 91 2.66 -18.51 15.87
CA GLU A 91 3.98 -19.08 15.58
C GLU A 91 4.85 -18.02 14.91
N VAL A 92 6.10 -17.91 15.34
CA VAL A 92 7.02 -16.86 14.95
C VAL A 92 8.34 -17.44 14.47
N LYS A 93 8.91 -16.82 13.44
CA LYS A 93 10.27 -17.07 12.97
C LYS A 93 11.00 -15.76 12.78
N THR A 94 12.28 -15.71 13.14
CA THR A 94 13.16 -14.55 12.89
C THR A 94 14.37 -14.99 12.06
N GLY A 95 15.10 -14.01 11.52
CA GLY A 95 16.25 -14.26 10.66
C GLY A 95 15.87 -15.07 9.42
N SER A 96 16.67 -16.09 9.12
CA SER A 96 16.50 -16.98 7.96
C SER A 96 15.69 -18.25 8.26
N ASN A 97 15.08 -18.35 9.45
CA ASN A 97 14.30 -19.54 9.81
C ASN A 97 12.97 -19.55 9.05
N GLU A 98 12.60 -20.72 8.53
CA GLU A 98 11.37 -20.90 7.75
C GLU A 98 10.26 -21.56 8.60
N LEU A 99 9.02 -21.27 8.26
CA LEU A 99 7.85 -21.89 8.88
C LEU A 99 7.71 -23.36 8.48
N ALA A 100 7.79 -24.26 9.46
CA ALA A 100 7.75 -25.71 9.22
C ALA A 100 6.31 -26.24 9.05
N THR A 101 6.04 -26.94 7.94
CA THR A 101 4.72 -27.52 7.64
C THR A 101 4.17 -28.37 8.79
N GLU A 102 4.95 -29.32 9.31
CA GLU A 102 4.51 -30.22 10.39
C GLU A 102 4.09 -29.43 11.64
N GLN A 103 4.85 -28.39 11.99
CA GLN A 103 4.59 -27.57 13.16
C GLN A 103 3.27 -26.80 13.01
N LEU A 104 3.06 -26.15 11.87
CA LEU A 104 1.82 -25.43 11.59
C LEU A 104 0.61 -26.36 11.56
N GLU A 105 0.76 -27.54 10.96
CA GLU A 105 -0.29 -28.53 10.92
C GLU A 105 -0.67 -29.04 12.32
N ASN A 106 0.31 -29.27 13.20
CA ASN A 106 0.07 -29.64 14.59
C ASN A 106 -0.73 -28.53 15.32
N TYR A 107 -0.39 -27.26 15.10
CA TYR A 107 -1.11 -26.15 15.74
C TYR A 107 -2.51 -25.93 15.16
N LEU A 108 -2.72 -26.17 13.87
CA LEU A 108 -4.07 -26.17 13.28
C LEU A 108 -4.94 -27.26 13.90
N ASP A 109 -4.37 -28.45 14.15
CA ASP A 109 -5.08 -29.53 14.83
C ASP A 109 -5.41 -29.15 16.28
N VAL A 110 -4.47 -28.55 17.02
CA VAL A 110 -4.71 -28.00 18.38
C VAL A 110 -5.80 -26.92 18.36
N ALA A 111 -5.71 -25.94 17.48
CA ALA A 111 -6.69 -24.86 17.38
C ALA A 111 -8.10 -25.42 17.14
N ARG A 112 -8.21 -26.45 16.28
CA ARG A 112 -9.49 -27.12 16.02
C ARG A 112 -10.01 -27.87 17.24
N GLU A 113 -9.16 -28.59 17.98
CA GLU A 113 -9.54 -29.32 19.20
C GLU A 113 -9.99 -28.37 20.33
N GLN A 114 -9.32 -27.23 20.46
CA GLN A 114 -9.64 -26.21 21.47
C GLN A 114 -10.77 -25.26 21.06
N GLY A 115 -11.21 -25.31 19.79
CA GLY A 115 -12.23 -24.40 19.25
C GLY A 115 -11.74 -22.97 19.07
N PHE A 116 -10.44 -22.78 18.82
CA PHE A 116 -9.86 -21.47 18.50
C PHE A 116 -10.14 -21.08 17.05
N ASP A 117 -10.19 -19.78 16.79
CA ASP A 117 -10.62 -19.21 15.52
C ASP A 117 -9.51 -19.23 14.46
N ALA A 118 -8.25 -19.05 14.88
CA ALA A 118 -7.16 -18.88 13.93
C ALA A 118 -5.78 -19.41 14.38
N LEU A 119 -4.91 -19.59 13.39
CA LEU A 119 -3.46 -19.66 13.53
C LEU A 119 -2.84 -18.47 12.80
N LEU A 120 -2.07 -17.66 13.51
CA LEU A 120 -1.30 -16.54 12.96
C LEU A 120 0.19 -16.91 12.91
N THR A 121 0.78 -16.86 11.72
CA THR A 121 2.23 -17.00 11.56
C THR A 121 2.90 -15.65 11.31
N ILE A 122 4.09 -15.45 11.87
CA ILE A 122 4.89 -14.23 11.68
C ILE A 122 6.32 -14.60 11.32
N SER A 123 6.80 -14.22 10.13
CA SER A 123 8.18 -14.49 9.71
C SER A 123 8.75 -13.42 8.79
N ASN A 124 9.98 -13.59 8.31
CA ASN A 124 10.55 -12.73 7.26
C ASN A 124 10.11 -13.14 5.85
N GLU A 125 9.33 -14.20 5.72
CA GLU A 125 8.78 -14.60 4.42
C GLU A 125 7.73 -13.58 3.98
N ILE A 126 7.84 -13.11 2.74
CA ILE A 126 6.92 -12.12 2.17
C ILE A 126 6.20 -12.80 1.01
N PRO A 127 4.94 -13.23 1.20
CA PRO A 127 4.15 -13.79 0.11
C PRO A 127 4.01 -12.77 -1.03
N ALA A 128 4.08 -13.26 -2.27
CA ALA A 128 3.90 -12.44 -3.47
C ALA A 128 2.53 -11.71 -3.49
N ILE A 129 1.51 -12.35 -2.92
CA ILE A 129 0.14 -11.82 -2.88
C ILE A 129 -0.35 -11.77 -1.43
N ALA A 130 -0.98 -10.65 -1.05
CA ALA A 130 -1.58 -10.50 0.26
C ALA A 130 -2.64 -11.60 0.52
N GLY A 131 -2.63 -12.15 1.73
CA GLY A 131 -3.56 -13.22 2.13
C GLY A 131 -3.12 -14.63 1.72
N GLN A 132 -2.02 -14.80 0.98
CA GLN A 132 -1.40 -16.11 0.81
C GLN A 132 -0.49 -16.45 1.99
N HIS A 133 -0.47 -17.73 2.33
CA HIS A 133 0.47 -18.27 3.30
C HIS A 133 1.74 -18.76 2.57
N PRO A 134 2.96 -18.48 3.07
CA PRO A 134 4.20 -18.88 2.40
C PRO A 134 4.43 -20.39 2.42
N THR A 135 4.02 -21.06 3.51
CA THR A 135 4.10 -22.51 3.65
C THR A 135 2.92 -23.21 2.97
N LYS A 136 3.21 -24.26 2.19
CA LYS A 136 2.19 -25.18 1.65
C LYS A 136 1.67 -26.11 2.74
N LEU A 137 0.35 -26.18 2.86
CA LEU A 137 -0.35 -26.95 3.89
C LEU A 137 -1.51 -27.74 3.28
N ASP A 138 -1.90 -28.83 3.93
CA ASP A 138 -3.14 -29.53 3.57
C ASP A 138 -4.36 -28.65 3.87
N LYS A 139 -5.05 -28.21 2.81
CA LYS A 139 -6.26 -27.39 2.89
C LYS A 139 -7.38 -28.03 3.73
N ARG A 140 -7.37 -29.35 3.91
CA ARG A 140 -8.35 -30.05 4.76
C ARG A 140 -8.22 -29.67 6.23
N LYS A 141 -7.00 -29.34 6.69
CA LYS A 141 -6.74 -28.91 8.07
C LYS A 141 -7.21 -27.48 8.37
N LEU A 142 -7.50 -26.69 7.33
CA LEU A 142 -8.05 -25.33 7.45
C LEU A 142 -9.57 -25.29 7.66
N ARG A 143 -10.22 -26.44 7.77
CA ARG A 143 -11.66 -26.49 8.05
C ARG A 143 -11.90 -26.05 9.50
N LYS A 144 -12.56 -24.90 9.68
CA LYS A 144 -12.96 -24.25 10.95
C LYS A 144 -11.92 -23.34 11.61
N VAL A 145 -10.67 -23.37 11.17
CA VAL A 145 -9.60 -22.53 11.70
C VAL A 145 -9.04 -21.69 10.56
N GLU A 146 -9.05 -20.37 10.71
CA GLU A 146 -8.43 -19.48 9.73
C GLU A 146 -6.90 -19.52 9.86
N LEU A 147 -6.20 -19.46 8.73
CA LEU A 147 -4.75 -19.38 8.70
C LEU A 147 -4.33 -18.03 8.14
N HIS A 148 -3.60 -17.28 8.94
CA HIS A 148 -3.12 -15.95 8.60
C HIS A 148 -1.59 -15.92 8.63
N HIS A 149 -1.01 -15.07 7.78
CA HIS A 149 0.42 -14.82 7.78
C HIS A 149 0.70 -13.31 7.70
N LEU A 150 1.60 -12.85 8.56
CA LEU A 150 2.14 -11.49 8.52
C LEU A 150 3.66 -11.56 8.40
N SER A 151 4.24 -10.87 7.43
CA SER A 151 5.67 -10.66 7.48
C SER A 151 6.01 -9.65 8.58
N TRP A 152 7.18 -9.77 9.21
CA TRP A 152 7.65 -8.76 10.16
C TRP A 152 7.71 -7.36 9.56
N SER A 153 8.01 -7.25 8.26
CA SER A 153 7.96 -5.99 7.52
C SER A 153 6.54 -5.39 7.44
N GLN A 154 5.48 -6.21 7.42
CA GLN A 154 4.09 -5.73 7.52
C GLN A 154 3.77 -5.27 8.94
N VAL A 155 4.20 -6.03 9.97
CA VAL A 155 4.01 -5.65 11.38
C VAL A 155 4.65 -4.30 11.66
N LEU A 156 5.90 -4.12 11.24
CA LEU A 156 6.60 -2.84 11.36
C LEU A 156 5.92 -1.73 10.56
N ALA A 157 5.47 -2.02 9.33
CA ALA A 157 4.77 -1.03 8.53
C ALA A 157 3.49 -0.53 9.21
N GLU A 158 2.69 -1.43 9.76
CA GLU A 158 1.49 -1.05 10.49
C GLU A 158 1.85 -0.27 11.76
N ALA A 159 2.87 -0.67 12.51
CA ALA A 159 3.31 0.04 13.72
C ALA A 159 3.71 1.49 13.40
N VAL A 160 4.55 1.70 12.37
CA VAL A 160 4.95 3.04 11.93
C VAL A 160 3.77 3.86 11.44
N MET A 161 2.86 3.26 10.68
CA MET A 161 1.64 3.93 10.20
C MET A 161 0.76 4.44 11.35
N GLN A 162 0.60 3.64 12.40
CA GLN A 162 -0.16 4.04 13.59
C GLN A 162 0.54 5.16 14.36
N LYS A 163 1.84 5.00 14.64
CA LYS A 163 2.59 5.96 15.45
C LYS A 163 2.77 7.32 14.77
N GLU A 164 3.20 7.33 13.50
CA GLU A 164 3.69 8.55 12.84
C GLU A 164 2.60 9.30 12.06
N PHE A 165 1.56 8.60 11.57
CA PHE A 165 0.61 9.18 10.61
C PHE A 165 -0.84 9.16 11.06
N ARG A 166 -1.32 8.06 11.65
CA ARG A 166 -2.70 7.97 12.15
C ARG A 166 -2.85 8.54 13.57
N GLY A 167 -1.80 8.45 14.37
CA GLY A 167 -1.75 8.92 15.74
C GLY A 167 -2.27 7.89 16.75
N ILE A 168 -1.73 7.97 17.96
CA ILE A 168 -2.18 7.21 19.14
C ILE A 168 -2.60 8.21 20.19
N ALA A 169 -3.79 8.04 20.75
CA ALA A 169 -4.38 9.04 21.65
C ALA A 169 -3.63 9.15 22.99
N ASP A 170 -3.13 8.01 23.48
CA ASP A 170 -2.40 7.90 24.74
C ASP A 170 -0.88 8.05 24.49
N PRO A 171 -0.21 9.05 25.12
CA PRO A 171 1.21 9.31 24.89
C PRO A 171 2.11 8.17 25.37
N ASP A 172 1.72 7.44 26.42
CA ASP A 172 2.50 6.31 26.94
C ASP A 172 2.38 5.11 25.99
N GLN A 173 1.18 4.84 25.44
CA GLN A 173 1.00 3.84 24.39
C GLN A 173 1.77 4.20 23.12
N ALA A 174 1.79 5.49 22.74
CA ALA A 174 2.55 5.97 21.59
C ALA A 174 4.06 5.75 21.79
N TRP A 175 4.56 6.01 23.01
CA TRP A 175 5.95 5.74 23.38
C TRP A 175 6.26 4.24 23.36
N ILE A 176 5.40 3.39 23.92
CA ILE A 176 5.55 1.91 23.90
C ILE A 176 5.62 1.39 22.46
N LEU A 177 4.74 1.86 21.56
CA LEU A 177 4.80 1.45 20.16
C LEU A 177 6.09 1.94 19.47
N GLY A 178 6.58 3.13 19.84
CA GLY A 178 7.87 3.65 19.39
C GLY A 178 9.03 2.75 19.77
N GLU A 179 9.02 2.18 20.98
CA GLU A 179 10.04 1.24 21.42
C GLU A 179 9.97 -0.10 20.67
N LEU A 180 8.78 -0.58 20.33
CA LEU A 180 8.64 -1.74 19.44
C LEU A 180 9.23 -1.48 18.05
N ILE A 181 8.91 -0.32 17.46
CA ILE A 181 9.45 0.10 16.16
C ILE A 181 10.97 0.10 16.21
N ARG A 182 11.55 0.76 17.21
CA ARG A 182 13.00 0.82 17.42
C ARG A 182 13.62 -0.56 17.61
N TYR A 183 12.94 -1.46 18.32
CA TYR A 183 13.38 -2.85 18.47
C TYR A 183 13.38 -3.56 17.10
N LEU A 184 12.27 -3.54 16.37
CA LEU A 184 12.12 -4.26 15.10
C LEU A 184 13.08 -3.74 14.02
N GLU A 185 13.37 -2.44 13.98
CA GLU A 185 14.31 -1.83 13.04
C GLU A 185 15.77 -2.20 13.31
N HIS A 186 16.09 -2.60 14.53
CA HIS A 186 17.45 -2.98 14.88
C HIS A 186 17.80 -4.34 14.26
N THR A 187 18.95 -4.46 13.59
CA THR A 187 19.38 -5.69 12.89
C THR A 187 19.37 -6.94 13.77
N ARG A 188 19.74 -6.79 15.06
CA ARG A 188 19.67 -7.89 16.05
C ARG A 188 18.26 -8.34 16.45
N SER A 189 17.19 -7.72 15.95
CA SER A 189 15.83 -8.21 16.13
C SER A 189 15.56 -9.44 15.26
N GLY A 190 16.26 -9.55 14.13
CA GLY A 190 15.98 -10.56 13.11
C GLY A 190 14.64 -10.38 12.39
N ALA A 191 13.95 -9.23 12.56
CA ALA A 191 12.61 -8.98 12.03
C ALA A 191 12.58 -8.12 10.75
N LEU A 192 13.67 -7.45 10.37
CA LEU A 192 13.63 -6.49 9.24
C LEU A 192 14.50 -6.92 8.06
N GLU A 193 14.32 -8.12 7.51
CA GLU A 193 15.25 -8.57 6.47
C GLU A 193 14.53 -9.29 5.31
N PHE A 194 14.27 -8.52 4.23
CA PHE A 194 14.39 -9.07 2.89
C PHE A 194 15.83 -8.84 2.45
N ASP A 195 16.71 -9.80 2.70
CA ASP A 195 18.15 -9.64 2.58
C ASP A 195 18.82 -10.56 1.57
N ASP A 196 18.14 -11.60 1.10
CA ASP A 196 18.65 -12.55 0.11
C ASP A 196 17.62 -12.89 -0.99
N MET A 197 18.07 -12.88 -2.24
CA MET A 197 17.33 -13.37 -3.42
C MET A 197 17.26 -14.91 -3.50
N GLY A 198 17.90 -15.61 -2.57
CA GLY A 198 17.94 -17.06 -2.45
C GLY A 198 19.08 -17.72 -3.23
N GLU A 199 19.35 -18.98 -2.93
CA GLU A 199 20.46 -19.75 -3.50
C GLU A 199 20.40 -19.89 -5.03
N SER A 200 19.18 -19.93 -5.58
CA SER A 200 18.93 -20.01 -7.02
C SER A 200 19.33 -18.75 -7.80
N TRP A 201 19.50 -17.60 -7.12
CA TRP A 201 19.72 -16.29 -7.75
C TRP A 201 20.92 -16.30 -8.70
N THR A 202 22.09 -16.70 -8.21
CA THR A 202 23.35 -16.64 -8.96
C THR A 202 23.26 -17.45 -10.25
N GLY A 203 22.77 -18.69 -10.16
CA GLY A 203 22.65 -19.57 -11.33
C GLY A 203 21.65 -19.05 -12.37
N VAL A 204 20.49 -18.54 -11.94
CA VAL A 204 19.50 -17.96 -12.86
C VAL A 204 20.04 -16.69 -13.51
N ARG A 205 20.66 -15.79 -12.75
CA ARG A 205 21.29 -14.56 -13.26
C ARG A 205 22.34 -14.88 -14.32
N ASP A 206 23.23 -15.84 -14.05
CA ASP A 206 24.31 -16.20 -14.98
C ASP A 206 23.76 -16.87 -16.25
N ALA A 207 22.71 -17.66 -16.13
CA ALA A 207 21.99 -18.22 -17.28
C ALA A 207 21.32 -17.12 -18.13
N VAL A 208 20.77 -16.06 -17.51
CA VAL A 208 20.24 -14.90 -18.23
C VAL A 208 21.34 -14.15 -18.96
N ALA A 209 22.47 -13.90 -18.30
CA ALA A 209 23.61 -13.20 -18.87
C ALA A 209 24.23 -13.93 -20.07
N THR A 210 24.23 -15.28 -20.03
CA THR A 210 24.71 -16.14 -21.12
C THR A 210 23.62 -16.50 -22.14
N ALA A 211 22.41 -15.97 -22.00
CA ALA A 211 21.24 -16.27 -22.84
C ALA A 211 20.90 -17.77 -22.95
N THR A 212 21.14 -18.54 -21.88
CA THR A 212 20.88 -19.99 -21.80
C THR A 212 19.65 -20.34 -20.96
N LEU A 213 19.09 -19.39 -20.20
CA LEU A 213 17.95 -19.62 -19.33
C LEU A 213 16.70 -20.06 -20.11
N ARG A 214 16.06 -21.15 -19.68
CA ARG A 214 14.77 -21.61 -20.20
C ARG A 214 13.68 -21.38 -19.18
N ALA A 215 12.47 -21.07 -19.64
CA ALA A 215 11.29 -20.92 -18.79
C ALA A 215 10.95 -22.19 -17.98
N THR A 216 11.40 -23.36 -18.43
CA THR A 216 11.20 -24.65 -17.75
C THR A 216 12.23 -24.95 -16.67
N ASP A 217 13.24 -24.10 -16.49
CA ASP A 217 14.29 -24.33 -15.51
C ASP A 217 13.72 -24.23 -14.09
N LYS A 218 13.94 -25.29 -13.28
CA LYS A 218 13.32 -25.47 -11.96
C LYS A 218 13.57 -24.31 -10.99
N ASN A 219 14.68 -23.61 -11.16
CA ASN A 219 15.14 -22.54 -10.27
C ASN A 219 14.51 -21.17 -10.59
N VAL A 220 13.88 -21.00 -11.75
CA VAL A 220 13.30 -19.71 -12.16
C VAL A 220 12.13 -19.31 -11.27
N ALA A 221 11.27 -20.27 -10.93
CA ALA A 221 10.10 -20.02 -10.09
C ALA A 221 10.48 -19.43 -8.72
N THR A 222 11.59 -19.90 -8.14
CA THR A 222 12.11 -19.40 -6.85
C THR A 222 12.55 -17.94 -6.96
N VAL A 223 13.31 -17.59 -8.01
CA VAL A 223 13.80 -16.21 -8.23
C VAL A 223 12.64 -15.25 -8.53
N VAL A 224 11.67 -15.71 -9.32
CA VAL A 224 10.44 -14.97 -9.63
C VAL A 224 9.65 -14.67 -8.36
N SER A 225 9.44 -15.67 -7.50
CA SER A 225 8.77 -15.50 -6.21
C SER A 225 9.51 -14.50 -5.31
N ARG A 226 10.84 -14.60 -5.22
CA ARG A 226 11.67 -13.66 -4.45
C ARG A 226 11.61 -12.24 -5.02
N PHE A 227 11.48 -12.07 -6.34
CA PHE A 227 11.30 -10.74 -6.93
C PHE A 227 9.93 -10.13 -6.59
N ASP A 228 8.85 -10.90 -6.61
CA ASP A 228 7.54 -10.39 -6.16
C ASP A 228 7.56 -10.02 -4.66
N ALA A 229 8.22 -10.84 -3.84
CA ALA A 229 8.47 -10.53 -2.44
C ALA A 229 9.26 -9.21 -2.26
N LEU A 230 10.27 -8.96 -3.10
CA LEU A 230 11.02 -7.71 -3.12
C LEU A 230 10.14 -6.51 -3.51
N LEU A 231 9.24 -6.64 -4.49
CA LEU A 231 8.31 -5.57 -4.86
C LEU A 231 7.35 -5.23 -3.71
N ARG A 232 6.85 -6.25 -3.01
CA ARG A 232 6.01 -6.07 -1.82
C ARG A 232 6.79 -5.42 -0.68
N PHE A 233 8.03 -5.84 -0.45
CA PHE A 233 8.92 -5.21 0.52
C PHE A 233 9.20 -3.74 0.17
N THR A 234 9.45 -3.43 -1.11
CA THR A 234 9.63 -2.06 -1.62
C THR A 234 8.40 -1.22 -1.36
N SER A 235 7.20 -1.78 -1.59
CA SER A 235 5.92 -1.11 -1.34
C SER A 235 5.72 -0.81 0.15
N LEU A 236 5.99 -1.76 1.04
CA LEU A 236 5.93 -1.54 2.48
C LEU A 236 6.92 -0.46 2.94
N SER A 237 8.15 -0.49 2.40
CA SER A 237 9.18 0.50 2.72
C SER A 237 8.77 1.92 2.30
N LEU A 238 8.27 2.07 1.07
CA LEU A 238 7.73 3.35 0.59
C LEU A 238 6.52 3.79 1.42
N GLY A 239 5.57 2.90 1.69
CA GLY A 239 4.37 3.20 2.47
C GLY A 239 4.69 3.77 3.86
N ARG A 240 5.67 3.17 4.56
CA ARG A 240 6.16 3.69 5.86
C ARG A 240 6.73 5.10 5.77
N ARG A 241 7.45 5.42 4.69
CA ARG A 241 8.07 6.74 4.51
C ARG A 241 7.06 7.80 4.09
N LEU A 242 6.04 7.40 3.33
CA LEU A 242 5.04 8.29 2.75
C LEU A 242 3.80 8.45 3.63
N GLY A 243 3.60 7.58 4.62
CA GLY A 243 2.42 7.63 5.48
C GLY A 243 1.13 7.23 4.78
N THR A 244 1.22 6.41 3.73
CA THR A 244 0.08 6.01 2.92
C THR A 244 0.20 4.55 2.48
N GLU A 245 -0.92 3.96 2.08
CA GLU A 245 -0.95 2.57 1.64
C GLU A 245 -0.39 2.44 0.22
N VAL A 246 0.84 1.92 0.13
CA VAL A 246 1.53 1.62 -1.13
C VAL A 246 1.46 0.13 -1.39
N VAL A 247 1.02 -0.28 -2.58
CA VAL A 247 0.79 -1.69 -2.92
C VAL A 247 1.27 -2.05 -4.33
N PRO A 248 1.81 -3.26 -4.55
CA PRO A 248 2.00 -3.78 -5.90
C PRO A 248 0.66 -3.88 -6.64
N ILE A 249 0.67 -3.58 -7.93
CA ILE A 249 -0.49 -3.76 -8.81
C ILE A 249 -0.44 -5.17 -9.41
N LEU A 250 -1.53 -5.90 -9.19
CA LEU A 250 -1.82 -7.17 -9.85
C LEU A 250 -3.14 -7.02 -10.61
N SER A 251 -3.24 -7.63 -11.78
CA SER A 251 -4.52 -7.69 -12.49
C SER A 251 -5.53 -8.53 -11.72
N ARG A 252 -6.84 -8.33 -11.99
CA ARG A 252 -7.90 -9.15 -11.38
C ARG A 252 -7.69 -10.65 -11.62
N LYS A 253 -7.13 -11.01 -12.79
CA LYS A 253 -6.82 -12.40 -13.13
C LYS A 253 -5.67 -12.95 -12.30
N GLU A 254 -4.60 -12.18 -12.12
CA GLU A 254 -3.44 -12.58 -11.31
C GLU A 254 -3.77 -12.65 -9.81
N MET A 255 -4.68 -11.80 -9.31
CA MET A 255 -5.16 -11.92 -7.93
C MET A 255 -5.98 -13.19 -7.72
N ALA A 256 -6.78 -13.60 -8.71
CA ALA A 256 -7.57 -14.82 -8.65
C ALA A 256 -6.73 -16.09 -8.89
N ASP A 257 -5.75 -16.02 -9.79
CA ASP A 257 -4.80 -17.08 -10.09
C ASP A 257 -3.35 -16.55 -10.03
N PRO A 258 -2.68 -16.70 -8.88
CA PRO A 258 -1.31 -16.28 -8.63
C PRO A 258 -0.28 -16.92 -9.57
N ALA A 259 -0.58 -18.11 -10.09
CA ALA A 259 0.31 -18.82 -10.99
C ALA A 259 0.47 -18.07 -12.32
N LEU A 260 -0.53 -17.28 -12.73
CA LEU A 260 -0.44 -16.45 -13.94
C LEU A 260 0.64 -15.38 -13.83
N ARG A 261 0.75 -14.72 -12.66
CA ARG A 261 1.79 -13.72 -12.39
C ARG A 261 3.19 -14.34 -12.45
N ALA A 262 3.35 -15.48 -11.77
CA ALA A 262 4.62 -16.21 -11.77
C ALA A 262 5.01 -16.70 -13.18
N ALA A 263 4.03 -17.20 -13.96
CA ALA A 263 4.25 -17.61 -15.33
C ALA A 263 4.64 -16.42 -16.23
N ALA A 264 3.96 -15.28 -16.12
CA ALA A 264 4.28 -14.07 -16.89
C ALA A 264 5.71 -13.57 -16.60
N LEU A 265 6.11 -13.50 -15.32
CA LEU A 265 7.47 -13.15 -14.94
C LEU A 265 8.51 -14.16 -15.44
N THR A 266 8.19 -15.45 -15.36
CA THR A 266 9.06 -16.52 -15.86
C THR A 266 9.32 -16.35 -17.36
N GLN A 267 8.27 -16.09 -18.14
CA GLN A 267 8.39 -15.83 -19.57
C GLN A 267 9.16 -14.54 -19.87
N GLN A 268 8.91 -13.47 -19.12
CA GLN A 268 9.66 -12.20 -19.27
C GLN A 268 11.15 -12.40 -18.97
N LEU A 269 11.49 -13.14 -17.92
CA LEU A 269 12.86 -13.39 -17.52
C LEU A 269 13.59 -14.28 -18.55
N ALA A 270 12.96 -15.36 -19.02
CA ALA A 270 13.55 -16.23 -20.03
C ALA A 270 13.68 -15.52 -21.40
N GLY A 271 12.64 -14.80 -21.83
CA GLY A 271 12.60 -14.16 -23.14
C GLY A 271 13.44 -12.88 -23.20
N ALA A 272 13.19 -11.94 -22.30
CA ALA A 272 13.80 -10.61 -22.31
C ALA A 272 14.96 -10.46 -21.33
N GLY A 273 15.15 -11.38 -20.37
CA GLY A 273 16.13 -11.20 -19.30
C GLY A 273 15.70 -10.17 -18.26
N GLN A 274 14.39 -9.92 -18.15
CA GLN A 274 13.84 -8.84 -17.35
C GLN A 274 12.86 -9.36 -16.29
N LEU A 275 12.85 -8.70 -15.15
CA LEU A 275 11.84 -8.83 -14.11
C LEU A 275 11.19 -7.46 -13.92
N SER A 276 9.86 -7.40 -13.98
CA SER A 276 9.15 -6.13 -13.84
C SER A 276 7.93 -6.19 -12.93
N GLY A 277 7.64 -5.06 -12.30
CA GLY A 277 6.48 -4.89 -11.42
C GLY A 277 6.03 -3.44 -11.40
N THR A 278 4.76 -3.25 -11.05
CA THR A 278 4.15 -1.93 -10.93
C THR A 278 3.68 -1.72 -9.50
N ILE A 279 3.92 -0.54 -8.94
CA ILE A 279 3.54 -0.14 -7.59
C ILE A 279 2.58 1.03 -7.69
N ARG A 280 1.42 0.89 -7.04
CA ARG A 280 0.47 1.98 -6.84
C ARG A 280 0.87 2.75 -5.59
N ILE A 281 1.12 4.04 -5.78
CA ILE A 281 1.25 5.02 -4.70
C ILE A 281 0.00 5.91 -4.81
N PRO A 282 -0.77 6.11 -3.73
CA PRO A 282 -1.91 7.02 -3.73
C PRO A 282 -1.49 8.44 -4.10
N ASP A 283 -2.39 9.16 -4.77
CA ASP A 283 -2.27 10.60 -5.07
C ASP A 283 -1.04 11.01 -5.92
N THR A 284 -0.36 10.06 -6.58
CA THR A 284 0.69 10.34 -7.57
C THR A 284 0.13 10.44 -8.99
N ALA A 285 0.86 11.12 -9.87
CA ALA A 285 0.42 11.35 -11.26
C ALA A 285 0.32 10.08 -12.12
N GLY A 286 0.91 8.97 -11.68
CA GLY A 286 0.86 7.66 -12.32
C GLY A 286 1.46 6.60 -11.41
N HIS A 287 1.58 5.38 -11.93
CA HIS A 287 2.14 4.26 -11.18
C HIS A 287 3.66 4.15 -11.35
N LEU A 288 4.35 3.74 -10.29
CA LEU A 288 5.77 3.45 -10.32
C LEU A 288 5.99 2.08 -10.95
N VAL A 289 6.59 2.04 -12.14
CA VAL A 289 6.99 0.79 -12.79
C VAL A 289 8.47 0.57 -12.58
N ILE A 290 8.84 -0.60 -12.05
CA ILE A 290 10.21 -1.02 -11.80
C ILE A 290 10.53 -2.18 -12.74
N THR A 291 11.59 -2.04 -13.53
CA THR A 291 12.12 -3.08 -14.41
C THR A 291 13.57 -3.33 -14.08
N ALA A 292 13.90 -4.52 -13.59
CA ALA A 292 15.25 -5.02 -13.48
C ALA A 292 15.62 -5.78 -14.75
N ASP A 293 16.55 -5.24 -15.53
CA ASP A 293 17.11 -5.88 -16.72
C ASP A 293 18.45 -6.52 -16.35
N LEU A 294 18.44 -7.84 -16.22
CA LEU A 294 19.60 -8.62 -15.81
C LEU A 294 20.61 -8.77 -16.94
N ARG A 295 20.19 -8.67 -18.21
CA ARG A 295 21.11 -8.70 -19.35
C ARG A 295 21.86 -7.38 -19.48
N ALA A 296 21.15 -6.26 -19.34
CA ALA A 296 21.74 -4.93 -19.38
C ALA A 296 22.47 -4.55 -18.09
N GLY A 297 22.24 -5.27 -16.99
CA GLY A 297 22.80 -4.93 -15.67
C GLY A 297 22.27 -3.59 -15.16
N GLN A 298 20.98 -3.33 -15.38
CA GLN A 298 20.35 -2.04 -15.09
C GLN A 298 18.98 -2.22 -14.43
N VAL A 299 18.64 -1.31 -13.53
CA VAL A 299 17.26 -1.13 -13.06
C VAL A 299 16.72 0.18 -13.61
N THR A 300 15.52 0.14 -14.16
CA THR A 300 14.81 1.32 -14.64
C THR A 300 13.53 1.48 -13.85
N CYS A 301 13.36 2.65 -13.25
CA CYS A 301 12.09 3.09 -12.71
C CYS A 301 11.46 4.08 -13.70
N HIS A 302 10.17 3.93 -13.99
CA HIS A 302 9.46 4.89 -14.83
C HIS A 302 8.03 5.11 -14.38
N VAL A 303 7.45 6.19 -14.88
CA VAL A 303 6.03 6.51 -14.80
C VAL A 303 5.54 6.98 -16.16
N ASP A 304 4.32 6.58 -16.52
CA ASP A 304 3.60 7.10 -17.68
C ASP A 304 2.60 8.16 -17.19
N ILE A 305 2.60 9.33 -17.84
CA ILE A 305 1.75 10.47 -17.50
C ILE A 305 1.05 11.04 -18.73
N ASP A 306 -0.24 11.33 -18.62
CA ASP A 306 -1.01 11.95 -19.69
C ASP A 306 -0.53 13.39 -19.97
N ALA A 307 -0.45 13.74 -21.26
CA ALA A 307 0.25 14.93 -21.73
C ALA A 307 -0.70 16.07 -22.12
N PRO A 308 -1.09 16.99 -21.22
CA PRO A 308 -2.23 17.90 -21.35
C PRO A 308 -3.36 17.53 -22.35
N ARG A 309 -4.40 18.34 -22.52
CA ARG A 309 -5.32 18.18 -23.70
C ARG A 309 -5.33 19.39 -24.60
N GLU A 310 -4.63 20.43 -24.18
CA GLU A 310 -4.61 21.73 -24.83
C GLU A 310 -3.16 22.19 -25.04
N GLY A 311 -3.00 23.11 -25.98
CA GLY A 311 -1.70 23.70 -26.32
C GLY A 311 -0.93 22.93 -27.41
N ARG A 312 0.05 23.64 -27.97
CA ARG A 312 0.95 23.12 -29.03
C ARG A 312 1.84 22.00 -28.46
N PRO A 313 2.35 21.06 -29.28
CA PRO A 313 3.20 19.96 -28.79
C PRO A 313 4.36 20.41 -27.90
N THR A 314 5.10 21.45 -28.31
CA THR A 314 6.20 22.02 -27.51
C THR A 314 5.72 22.63 -26.18
N THR A 315 4.48 23.12 -26.09
CA THR A 315 3.90 23.63 -24.84
C THR A 315 3.64 22.48 -23.86
N ARG A 316 3.23 21.30 -24.36
CA ARG A 316 3.02 20.09 -23.57
C ARG A 316 4.35 19.54 -23.04
N VAL A 317 5.39 19.54 -23.87
CA VAL A 317 6.75 19.18 -23.43
C VAL A 317 7.23 20.14 -22.34
N ASN A 318 7.10 21.45 -22.55
CA ASN A 318 7.46 22.45 -21.55
C ASN A 318 6.65 22.33 -20.25
N TRP A 319 5.39 21.89 -20.30
CA TRP A 319 4.59 21.59 -19.10
C TRP A 319 5.22 20.48 -18.27
N LEU A 320 5.73 19.42 -18.91
CA LEU A 320 6.43 18.34 -18.21
C LEU A 320 7.77 18.83 -17.62
N ILE A 321 8.61 19.49 -18.42
CA ILE A 321 9.94 19.96 -17.97
C ILE A 321 9.86 20.82 -16.71
N ARG A 322 8.84 21.68 -16.60
CA ARG A 322 8.64 22.56 -15.42
C ARG A 322 8.42 21.81 -14.11
N GLN A 323 7.97 20.56 -14.19
CA GLN A 323 7.76 19.69 -13.02
C GLN A 323 9.01 18.88 -12.68
N LEU A 324 9.91 18.67 -13.65
CA LEU A 324 11.13 17.88 -13.52
C LEU A 324 12.34 18.73 -13.12
N LYS A 325 12.19 19.63 -12.15
CA LYS A 325 13.30 20.52 -11.72
C LYS A 325 14.38 19.76 -10.96
N ASN A 326 13.96 18.87 -10.05
CA ASN A 326 14.85 18.07 -9.21
C ASN A 326 15.33 16.78 -9.89
N ALA A 327 14.72 16.44 -11.04
CA ALA A 327 15.08 15.24 -11.79
C ALA A 327 16.51 15.34 -12.33
N PRO A 328 17.31 14.25 -12.25
CA PRO A 328 18.63 14.21 -12.84
C PRO A 328 18.63 14.47 -14.35
N ASP A 329 19.70 15.06 -14.86
CA ASP A 329 19.88 15.30 -16.31
C ASP A 329 19.92 14.01 -17.15
N SER A 330 20.18 12.88 -16.51
CA SER A 330 20.14 11.53 -17.10
C SER A 330 18.73 10.93 -17.16
N THR A 331 17.70 11.59 -16.62
CA THR A 331 16.31 11.17 -16.77
C THR A 331 15.94 11.15 -18.25
N ARG A 332 15.40 10.03 -18.73
CA ARG A 332 14.92 9.86 -20.10
C ARG A 332 13.45 10.24 -20.18
N ILE A 333 13.10 11.02 -21.19
CA ILE A 333 11.71 11.35 -21.53
C ILE A 333 11.40 10.72 -22.87
N GLU A 334 10.33 9.93 -22.92
CA GLU A 334 9.80 9.35 -24.16
C GLU A 334 8.41 9.95 -24.43
N CYS A 335 8.10 10.24 -25.68
CA CYS A 335 6.80 10.79 -26.09
C CYS A 335 5.99 9.72 -26.83
N MET A 336 4.75 9.53 -26.43
CA MET A 336 3.81 8.65 -27.15
C MET A 336 2.78 9.52 -27.87
N THR A 337 2.68 9.36 -29.20
CA THR A 337 1.75 10.11 -30.04
C THR A 337 0.50 9.30 -30.36
N ALA A 338 -0.60 9.99 -30.70
CA ALA A 338 -1.81 9.32 -31.13
C ALA A 338 -1.53 8.39 -32.32
N HIS A 339 -2.11 7.19 -32.26
CA HIS A 339 -1.98 6.15 -33.29
C HIS A 339 -0.54 5.61 -33.52
N SER A 340 0.42 5.91 -32.64
CA SER A 340 1.73 5.23 -32.64
C SER A 340 1.67 3.92 -31.84
N ARG A 341 2.45 2.92 -32.25
CA ARG A 341 2.61 1.63 -31.53
C ARG A 341 3.71 1.67 -30.46
N GLY A 342 4.31 2.83 -30.22
CA GLY A 342 5.45 3.01 -29.31
C GLY A 342 5.85 4.48 -29.20
N SER A 343 6.97 4.73 -28.53
CA SER A 343 7.54 6.08 -28.43
C SER A 343 7.86 6.63 -29.82
N SER A 344 7.39 7.85 -30.11
CA SER A 344 7.73 8.59 -31.33
C SER A 344 9.06 9.33 -31.22
N SER A 345 9.55 9.58 -30.01
CA SER A 345 10.82 10.27 -29.76
C SER A 345 11.25 10.06 -28.30
N ALA A 346 12.54 9.90 -28.06
CA ALA A 346 13.09 9.75 -26.72
C ALA A 346 14.39 10.54 -26.60
N GLU A 347 14.51 11.33 -25.53
CA GLU A 347 15.70 12.15 -25.27
C GLU A 347 16.00 12.24 -23.78
N LEU A 348 17.23 12.62 -23.45
CA LEU A 348 17.64 12.87 -22.07
C LEU A 348 17.23 14.28 -21.63
N LEU A 349 16.84 14.42 -20.36
CA LEU A 349 16.30 15.65 -19.80
C LEU A 349 17.22 16.85 -20.02
N ARG A 350 18.55 16.67 -19.97
CA ARG A 350 19.51 17.74 -20.32
C ARG A 350 19.26 18.36 -21.69
N ALA A 351 19.10 17.53 -22.72
CA ALA A 351 18.93 17.98 -24.09
C ALA A 351 17.53 18.59 -24.28
N VAL A 352 16.53 18.02 -23.61
CA VAL A 352 15.14 18.50 -23.65
C VAL A 352 14.99 19.85 -22.96
N ARG A 353 15.74 20.12 -21.88
CA ARG A 353 15.79 21.42 -21.19
C ARG A 353 16.36 22.51 -22.10
N GLU A 354 17.40 22.19 -22.89
CA GLU A 354 18.00 23.11 -23.85
C GLU A 354 17.11 23.32 -25.08
N ASN A 355 16.53 22.24 -25.61
CA ASN A 355 15.69 22.26 -26.80
C ASN A 355 14.47 21.31 -26.68
N PRO A 356 13.32 21.81 -26.21
CA PRO A 356 12.10 21.01 -26.08
C PRO A 356 11.54 20.47 -27.40
N ALA A 357 11.94 21.02 -28.56
CA ALA A 357 11.46 20.59 -29.86
C ALA A 357 12.01 19.22 -30.28
N LEU A 358 13.10 18.73 -29.64
CA LEU A 358 13.66 17.40 -29.91
C LEU A 358 12.65 16.26 -29.67
N LEU A 359 11.68 16.50 -28.77
CA LEU A 359 10.62 15.55 -28.46
C LEU A 359 9.37 15.68 -29.36
N VAL A 360 9.40 16.56 -30.36
CA VAL A 360 8.30 16.78 -31.29
C VAL A 360 8.73 16.28 -32.68
N HIS A 361 8.64 14.96 -32.88
CA HIS A 361 8.99 14.35 -34.17
C HIS A 361 8.05 14.78 -35.31
N ASP A 362 6.73 14.79 -35.07
CA ASP A 362 5.71 15.19 -36.04
C ASP A 362 4.72 16.15 -35.37
N PRO A 363 4.76 17.47 -35.66
CA PRO A 363 3.86 18.45 -35.06
C PRO A 363 2.38 18.24 -35.36
N ALA A 364 2.04 17.49 -36.42
CA ALA A 364 0.65 17.17 -36.77
C ALA A 364 0.07 16.05 -35.90
N ARG A 365 0.92 15.27 -35.22
CA ARG A 365 0.49 14.19 -34.34
C ARG A 365 0.41 14.69 -32.90
N GLU A 366 -0.76 14.50 -32.29
CA GLU A 366 -0.95 14.86 -30.89
C GLU A 366 -0.13 13.95 -29.97
N ILE A 367 0.63 14.57 -29.05
CA ILE A 367 1.29 13.88 -27.94
C ILE A 367 0.21 13.50 -26.92
N ARG A 368 0.03 12.20 -26.66
CA ARG A 368 -0.96 11.68 -25.71
C ARG A 368 -0.41 11.53 -24.31
N SER A 369 0.82 11.04 -24.21
CA SER A 369 1.44 10.77 -22.92
C SER A 369 2.96 10.88 -23.03
N PHE A 370 3.58 11.02 -21.86
CA PHE A 370 5.01 10.95 -21.68
C PHE A 370 5.36 9.75 -20.81
N ARG A 371 6.48 9.12 -21.09
CA ARG A 371 7.16 8.22 -20.15
C ARG A 371 8.37 8.94 -19.59
N VAL A 372 8.45 9.05 -18.28
CA VAL A 372 9.62 9.59 -17.58
C VAL A 372 10.32 8.45 -16.88
N ALA A 373 11.57 8.19 -17.26
CA ALA A 373 12.33 7.04 -16.80
C ALA A 373 13.70 7.45 -16.24
N LEU A 374 14.11 6.82 -15.14
CA LEU A 374 15.46 6.91 -14.61
C LEU A 374 16.05 5.50 -14.55
N THR A 375 17.27 5.36 -15.08
CA THR A 375 17.99 4.09 -15.12
C THR A 375 19.25 4.20 -14.26
N SER A 376 19.52 3.18 -13.45
CA SER A 376 20.73 3.08 -12.64
C SER A 376 21.36 1.68 -12.76
N PRO A 377 22.66 1.53 -12.42
CA PRO A 377 23.31 0.22 -12.43
C PRO A 377 22.64 -0.76 -11.47
N LEU A 378 22.54 -2.03 -11.88
CA LEU A 378 21.99 -3.11 -11.09
C LEU A 378 23.11 -3.91 -10.43
N GLY A 379 23.07 -4.03 -9.11
CA GLY A 379 23.93 -4.93 -8.36
C GLY A 379 23.64 -6.40 -8.70
N THR A 380 24.69 -7.23 -8.67
CA THR A 380 24.59 -8.64 -9.04
C THR A 380 24.60 -9.58 -7.84
N LYS A 381 25.02 -9.12 -6.66
CA LYS A 381 25.09 -9.94 -5.44
C LYS A 381 23.68 -10.27 -4.94
N ARG A 382 23.49 -11.50 -4.46
CA ARG A 382 22.20 -12.01 -3.95
C ARG A 382 21.75 -11.33 -2.66
N GLY A 383 22.74 -11.00 -1.80
CA GLY A 383 22.55 -10.47 -0.45
C GLY A 383 22.35 -8.95 -0.42
N ARG A 384 22.48 -8.36 0.78
CA ARG A 384 22.55 -6.90 1.02
C ARG A 384 23.97 -6.32 0.91
N GLY A 385 24.05 -4.99 0.83
CA GLY A 385 25.26 -4.19 0.85
C GLY A 385 25.72 -3.71 -0.52
N ARG A 386 26.97 -3.22 -0.59
CA ARG A 386 27.52 -2.64 -1.82
C ARG A 386 27.52 -3.64 -2.98
N GLY A 387 26.81 -3.28 -4.06
CA GLY A 387 26.67 -4.09 -5.27
C GLY A 387 25.59 -5.18 -5.18
N ALA A 388 24.70 -5.10 -4.19
CA ALA A 388 23.53 -5.96 -4.03
C ALA A 388 22.42 -5.64 -5.02
N PHE A 389 21.77 -6.69 -5.53
CA PHE A 389 20.57 -6.57 -6.36
C PHE A 389 19.43 -5.86 -5.59
N ILE A 390 19.16 -6.32 -4.36
CA ILE A 390 18.08 -5.83 -3.51
C ILE A 390 18.21 -4.32 -3.26
N ASP A 391 19.39 -3.88 -2.82
CA ASP A 391 19.62 -2.47 -2.52
C ASP A 391 19.57 -1.59 -3.77
N SER A 392 19.94 -2.13 -4.94
CA SER A 392 19.83 -1.39 -6.20
C SER A 392 18.38 -1.11 -6.56
N VAL A 393 17.48 -2.09 -6.39
CA VAL A 393 16.05 -1.92 -6.63
C VAL A 393 15.42 -0.93 -5.64
N LEU A 394 15.72 -1.08 -4.35
CA LEU A 394 15.20 -0.18 -3.31
C LEU A 394 15.68 1.25 -3.51
N THR A 395 16.97 1.44 -3.75
CA THR A 395 17.57 2.76 -3.99
C THR A 395 17.00 3.40 -5.26
N ALA A 396 16.79 2.62 -6.33
CA ALA A 396 16.20 3.12 -7.57
C ALA A 396 14.76 3.59 -7.36
N ALA A 397 13.93 2.80 -6.67
CA ALA A 397 12.56 3.17 -6.35
C ALA A 397 12.48 4.43 -5.49
N ASP A 398 13.27 4.50 -4.42
CA ASP A 398 13.34 5.64 -3.51
C ASP A 398 13.82 6.91 -4.22
N SER A 399 14.91 6.81 -5.01
CA SER A 399 15.49 7.93 -5.74
C SER A 399 14.56 8.43 -6.84
N PHE A 400 13.88 7.53 -7.54
CA PHE A 400 12.92 7.90 -8.56
C PHE A 400 11.69 8.59 -7.95
N TYR A 401 11.20 8.09 -6.81
CA TYR A 401 10.12 8.77 -6.11
C TYR A 401 10.52 10.19 -5.69
N ALA A 402 11.65 10.32 -4.99
CA ALA A 402 12.10 11.59 -4.42
C ALA A 402 12.44 12.66 -5.48
N ASN A 403 13.01 12.27 -6.63
CA ASN A 403 13.51 13.24 -7.61
C ASN A 403 12.61 13.39 -8.85
N VAL A 404 11.63 12.50 -9.05
CA VAL A 404 10.79 12.48 -10.26
C VAL A 404 9.31 12.35 -9.89
N LEU A 405 8.88 11.19 -9.39
CA LEU A 405 7.45 10.89 -9.28
C LEU A 405 6.71 11.78 -8.27
N GLY A 406 7.37 12.13 -7.15
CA GLY A 406 6.78 12.99 -6.11
C GLY A 406 6.50 14.42 -6.56
N ASP A 407 7.19 14.92 -7.59
CA ASP A 407 7.02 16.28 -8.12
C ASP A 407 6.00 16.37 -9.27
N LEU A 408 5.63 15.22 -9.86
CA LEU A 408 4.72 15.17 -11.00
C LEU A 408 3.26 15.34 -10.58
N LYS A 409 2.52 16.16 -11.33
CA LYS A 409 1.09 16.40 -11.16
C LYS A 409 0.35 16.06 -12.44
N THR A 410 -0.85 15.47 -12.29
CA THR A 410 -1.74 15.26 -13.44
C THR A 410 -2.20 16.59 -14.00
N TRP A 411 -2.35 16.66 -15.31
CA TRP A 411 -2.95 17.83 -15.94
C TRP A 411 -4.45 17.89 -15.63
N SER A 412 -4.94 19.08 -15.28
CA SER A 412 -6.36 19.38 -15.14
C SER A 412 -6.72 20.57 -16.04
N ALA A 413 -7.92 20.53 -16.62
CA ALA A 413 -8.42 21.64 -17.43
C ALA A 413 -8.65 22.87 -16.55
N ALA A 414 -8.45 24.07 -17.13
CA ALA A 414 -8.78 25.30 -16.43
C ALA A 414 -10.30 25.36 -16.17
N PRO A 415 -10.74 25.80 -14.98
CA PRO A 415 -12.16 26.02 -14.72
C PRO A 415 -12.78 26.96 -15.78
N PRO A 416 -14.02 26.70 -16.25
CA PRO A 416 -14.71 27.60 -17.15
C PRO A 416 -14.77 29.01 -16.56
N LYS A 417 -14.38 30.02 -17.35
CA LYS A 417 -14.51 31.41 -16.94
C LYS A 417 -15.96 31.87 -17.14
N LEU A 418 -16.52 32.59 -16.17
CA LEU A 418 -17.77 33.32 -16.36
C LEU A 418 -17.60 34.27 -17.55
N ARG A 419 -18.63 34.37 -18.40
CA ARG A 419 -18.62 35.38 -19.45
C ARG A 419 -18.57 36.74 -18.76
N PRO A 420 -17.67 37.64 -19.16
CA PRO A 420 -17.75 39.02 -18.70
C PRO A 420 -19.12 39.55 -19.12
N GLU A 421 -19.84 40.18 -18.20
CA GLU A 421 -21.03 40.94 -18.55
C GLU A 421 -20.60 42.02 -19.55
N THR A 422 -21.10 41.92 -20.78
CA THR A 422 -20.95 42.99 -21.75
C THR A 422 -21.61 44.22 -21.12
N PRO A 423 -20.91 45.35 -20.95
CA PRO A 423 -21.54 46.57 -20.50
C PRO A 423 -22.70 46.85 -21.46
N THR A 424 -23.92 46.90 -20.94
CA THR A 424 -25.04 47.49 -21.65
C THR A 424 -24.66 48.92 -21.93
N VAL A 425 -24.22 49.20 -23.17
CA VAL A 425 -24.17 50.56 -23.67
C VAL A 425 -25.60 51.10 -23.51
N PRO A 426 -25.84 52.18 -22.76
CA PRO A 426 -27.15 52.80 -22.72
C PRO A 426 -27.48 53.20 -24.16
N ASP A 427 -28.46 52.54 -24.75
CA ASP A 427 -29.03 52.93 -26.03
C ASP A 427 -29.63 54.32 -25.81
N GLU A 428 -29.00 55.38 -26.35
CA GLU A 428 -29.60 56.70 -26.47
C GLU A 428 -30.80 56.58 -27.42
N ARG A 429 -31.92 56.09 -26.91
CA ARG A 429 -33.21 56.15 -27.60
C ARG A 429 -33.91 57.43 -27.17
N GLU A 430 -34.12 58.29 -28.15
CA GLU A 430 -34.99 59.46 -28.07
C GLU A 430 -36.36 59.11 -27.44
N PRO A 431 -36.96 60.03 -26.67
CA PRO A 431 -38.19 59.78 -25.95
C PRO A 431 -39.39 59.84 -26.89
N THR A 432 -39.77 58.71 -27.49
CA THR A 432 -41.14 58.55 -28.00
C THR A 432 -42.05 58.11 -26.86
N GLN A 433 -43.04 58.96 -26.55
CA GLN A 433 -44.07 58.76 -25.53
C GLN A 433 -44.72 57.37 -25.58
N PRO A 434 -45.10 56.80 -24.43
CA PRO A 434 -45.63 55.45 -24.32
C PRO A 434 -47.11 55.41 -24.73
N VAL A 435 -47.46 54.43 -25.59
CA VAL A 435 -48.86 53.99 -25.71
C VAL A 435 -49.12 53.07 -24.52
N SER A 436 -49.92 53.60 -23.60
CA SER A 436 -50.60 52.97 -22.47
C SER A 436 -50.71 51.43 -22.54
N LEU A 437 -50.03 50.75 -21.61
CA LEU A 437 -50.52 49.51 -21.02
C LEU A 437 -50.67 49.75 -19.52
N SER A 438 -51.94 49.78 -19.10
CA SER A 438 -52.39 49.86 -17.72
C SER A 438 -51.87 48.66 -16.92
N SER A 439 -50.93 48.87 -16.01
CA SER A 439 -50.69 47.96 -14.90
C SER A 439 -51.59 48.36 -13.74
N THR A 440 -52.59 47.54 -13.43
CA THR A 440 -53.26 47.57 -12.13
C THR A 440 -52.51 46.64 -11.19
N ASP A 441 -51.42 47.13 -10.61
CA ASP A 441 -50.83 46.54 -9.41
C ASP A 441 -51.26 47.42 -8.23
N TYR A 442 -52.23 46.92 -7.45
CA TYR A 442 -52.55 47.48 -6.14
C TYR A 442 -51.43 47.14 -5.16
N SER A 443 -50.68 48.17 -4.80
CA SER A 443 -49.91 48.27 -3.57
C SER A 443 -50.86 48.30 -2.36
N SER A 444 -50.55 47.58 -1.28
CA SER A 444 -50.09 48.22 -0.03
C SER A 444 -50.04 47.22 1.13
N GLN A 445 -48.97 47.37 1.91
CA GLN A 445 -48.70 46.73 3.20
C GLN A 445 -49.60 47.27 4.33
N ASP A 446 -49.90 46.34 5.24
CA ASP A 446 -49.92 46.37 6.72
C ASP A 446 -50.67 47.43 7.54
N GLY A 447 -51.48 46.91 8.48
CA GLY A 447 -51.67 47.45 9.84
C GLY A 447 -53.12 47.71 10.27
N PRO A 448 -53.66 47.04 11.31
CA PRO A 448 -54.97 47.35 11.86
C PRO A 448 -54.88 48.21 13.13
N ASP A 449 -55.73 49.23 13.24
CA ASP A 449 -56.19 49.73 14.54
C ASP A 449 -57.62 50.33 14.45
N GLN A 450 -58.51 49.72 15.24
CA GLN A 450 -59.66 50.22 16.02
C GLN A 450 -60.67 51.22 15.41
N ALA A 451 -61.95 50.82 15.34
CA ALA A 451 -62.96 51.13 16.36
C ALA A 451 -64.43 51.03 15.85
N GLU A 452 -65.24 50.36 16.66
CA GLU A 452 -66.69 50.57 16.94
C GLU A 452 -67.82 50.26 15.91
N ALA A 453 -68.70 49.36 16.39
CA ALA A 453 -70.17 49.47 16.49
C ALA A 453 -71.06 48.52 15.66
N GLY A 454 -71.76 47.63 16.41
CA GLY A 454 -73.07 47.02 16.11
C GLY A 454 -73.05 45.84 15.12
N ASP A 455 -73.81 44.76 15.25
CA ASP A 455 -74.79 44.27 16.23
C ASP A 455 -75.08 42.79 15.85
N HIS A 456 -75.64 42.04 16.80
CA HIS A 456 -76.37 40.77 16.67
C HIS A 456 -75.64 39.40 16.57
N GLN A 457 -75.82 38.66 17.69
CA GLN A 457 -76.40 37.30 17.85
C GLN A 457 -75.70 36.15 17.09
N ASP A 458 -75.30 35.03 17.69
CA ASP A 458 -76.06 34.18 18.61
C ASP A 458 -75.19 33.01 19.12
N GLY A 459 -75.52 32.43 20.28
CA GLY A 459 -75.18 31.06 20.74
C GLY A 459 -73.75 30.79 21.24
N SER A 460 -73.52 30.68 22.56
CA SER A 460 -73.61 29.41 23.35
C SER A 460 -72.64 28.31 22.89
N ALA A 461 -71.83 27.62 23.71
CA ALA A 461 -71.48 27.67 25.11
C ALA A 461 -70.38 26.58 25.35
N ILE A 462 -69.78 26.61 26.54
CA ILE A 462 -69.20 25.46 27.28
C ILE A 462 -67.74 25.05 26.95
N GLU A 463 -66.87 25.50 27.86
CA GLU A 463 -65.92 24.74 28.68
C GLU A 463 -65.46 23.34 28.22
N GLY A 464 -64.15 23.11 28.35
CA GLY A 464 -63.71 22.11 29.32
C GLY A 464 -62.71 21.05 28.86
N VAL A 465 -61.50 21.20 29.40
CA VAL A 465 -60.66 20.14 29.98
C VAL A 465 -59.74 19.33 29.04
N ASN A 466 -58.44 19.50 29.37
CA ASN A 466 -57.24 18.69 29.11
C ASN A 466 -56.65 18.61 27.71
#